data_AF-A0A2V9VT16-F1
#
_entry.id   AF-A0A2V9VT16-F1
#
_cell.length_a   1.000
_cell.length_b   1.000
_cell.length_c   1.000
_cell.angle_alpha   90.00
_cell.angle_beta   90.00
_cell.angle_gamma   90.00
#
_symmetry.space_group_name_H-M   'P 1'
#
loop_
_entity.id
_entity.type
_entity.pdbx_description
1 polymer ?
#
loop_
_entity_poly.entity_id
_entity_poly.type
_entity_poly.pdbx_seq_one_letter_code
_entity_poly.pdbx_strand_id
1 'polypeptide(L)'
;MSAFRNNSQTGNNRQAALRLAGQVAHAFIDSKLTPLIIVAALLLGAFAILQTPREEEPQIVVPMLDVFVQMPGASAQEVAQRVSLPMEKLLREVPGVEYIYSISHPGMSTLVVRFYVGTKEEDAI
;
A
#
# COMPACT_ATOMS: atom_id res chain seq x y z
N MET A 1 16.86 -60.91 43.55
CA MET A 1 16.40 -61.87 42.52
C MET A 1 14.89 -61.74 42.48
N SER A 2 14.22 -61.21 41.48
CA SER A 2 14.48 -61.02 40.05
C SER A 2 13.69 -59.78 39.61
N ALA A 3 14.40 -58.74 39.18
CA ALA A 3 14.36 -58.24 37.81
C ALA A 3 12.95 -57.78 37.33
N PHE A 4 12.73 -56.47 37.49
CA PHE A 4 12.17 -55.55 36.50
C PHE A 4 11.42 -56.19 35.34
N ARG A 5 10.08 -56.07 35.35
CA ARG A 5 9.28 -56.17 34.12
C ARG A 5 8.95 -54.76 33.64
N ASN A 6 9.61 -54.40 32.55
CA ASN A 6 9.65 -53.09 31.91
C ASN A 6 8.35 -52.77 31.16
N ASN A 7 8.02 -51.49 31.19
CA ASN A 7 6.85 -50.82 30.61
C ASN A 7 7.01 -50.68 29.09
N SER A 8 6.18 -51.38 28.30
CA SER A 8 6.07 -51.18 26.86
C SER A 8 4.82 -50.36 26.52
N GLN A 9 4.88 -49.06 26.80
CA GLN A 9 3.93 -48.05 26.33
C GLN A 9 4.66 -47.16 25.30
N THR A 10 4.88 -47.68 24.09
CA THR A 10 5.39 -46.88 22.97
C THR A 10 4.66 -47.28 21.71
N GLY A 11 3.64 -46.53 21.28
CA GLY A 11 3.05 -46.82 19.97
C GLY A 11 1.74 -46.16 19.56
N ASN A 12 1.19 -45.16 20.26
CA ASN A 12 -0.13 -44.64 19.83
C ASN A 12 -0.29 -43.12 19.89
N ASN A 13 0.56 -42.38 19.17
CA ASN A 13 0.40 -40.92 19.03
C ASN A 13 0.63 -40.37 17.61
N ARG A 14 0.60 -41.21 16.56
CA ARG A 14 0.71 -40.76 15.15
C ARG A 14 -0.62 -40.66 14.39
N GLN A 15 -1.72 -41.08 14.99
CA GLN A 15 -3.01 -41.24 14.28
C GLN A 15 -3.97 -40.05 14.41
N ALA A 16 -3.74 -39.12 15.35
CA ALA A 16 -4.67 -38.01 15.60
C ALA A 16 -4.46 -36.78 14.69
N ALA A 17 -3.26 -36.61 14.12
CA ALA A 17 -2.89 -35.41 13.35
C ALA A 17 -3.41 -35.39 11.90
N LEU A 18 -3.85 -36.54 11.36
CA LEU A 18 -4.26 -36.68 9.95
C LEU A 18 -5.78 -36.65 9.73
N ARG A 19 -6.59 -36.44 10.77
CA ARG A 19 -8.05 -36.66 10.64
C ARG A 19 -8.70 -35.68 9.67
N LEU A 20 -8.49 -34.37 9.81
CA LEU A 20 -9.10 -33.36 8.95
C LEU A 20 -8.38 -33.24 7.59
N ALA A 21 -7.06 -33.04 7.60
CA ALA A 21 -6.27 -32.89 6.38
C ALA A 21 -6.27 -34.17 5.52
N GLY A 22 -6.26 -35.36 6.14
CA GLY A 22 -6.31 -36.64 5.42
C GLY A 22 -7.67 -36.95 4.82
N GLN A 23 -8.77 -36.58 5.50
CA GLN A 23 -10.13 -36.71 4.96
C GLN A 23 -10.34 -35.79 3.75
N VAL A 24 -9.84 -34.55 3.82
CA VAL A 24 -9.86 -33.63 2.68
C VAL A 24 -8.98 -34.18 1.55
N ALA A 25 -7.75 -34.61 1.85
CA ALA A 25 -6.86 -35.15 0.82
C ALA A 25 -7.47 -36.38 0.11
N HIS A 26 -8.07 -37.33 0.84
CA HIS A 26 -8.77 -38.47 0.22
C HIS A 26 -9.95 -38.04 -0.66
N ALA A 27 -10.74 -37.04 -0.23
CA ALA A 27 -11.86 -36.53 -1.02
C ALA A 27 -11.42 -35.93 -2.37
N PHE A 28 -10.21 -35.36 -2.43
CA PHE A 28 -9.66 -34.78 -3.66
C PHE A 28 -8.81 -35.77 -4.48
N ILE A 29 -8.12 -36.73 -3.87
CA ILE A 29 -7.22 -37.64 -4.60
C ILE A 29 -7.99 -38.66 -5.45
N ASP A 30 -9.10 -39.21 -4.94
CA ASP A 30 -9.87 -40.24 -5.65
C ASP A 30 -10.99 -39.66 -6.55
N SER A 31 -11.18 -38.35 -6.52
CA SER A 31 -12.26 -37.68 -7.25
C SER A 31 -11.88 -37.33 -8.68
N LYS A 32 -12.70 -37.78 -9.64
CA LYS A 32 -12.62 -37.35 -11.05
C LYS A 32 -12.88 -35.86 -11.26
N LEU A 33 -13.38 -35.15 -10.24
CA LEU A 33 -13.60 -33.71 -10.28
C LEU A 33 -12.30 -32.91 -10.07
N THR A 34 -11.26 -33.50 -9.46
CA THR A 34 -10.01 -32.79 -9.18
C THR A 34 -9.29 -32.31 -10.43
N PRO A 35 -9.11 -33.14 -11.49
CA PRO A 35 -8.57 -32.66 -12.76
C PRO A 35 -9.43 -31.54 -13.38
N LEU A 36 -10.75 -31.61 -13.26
CA LEU A 36 -11.67 -30.60 -13.79
C LEU A 36 -11.51 -29.26 -13.06
N ILE A 37 -11.40 -29.28 -11.74
CA ILE A 37 -11.15 -28.09 -10.90
C ILE A 37 -9.80 -27.47 -11.26
N ILE A 38 -8.76 -28.29 -11.45
CA ILE A 38 -7.44 -27.81 -11.87
C ILE A 38 -7.54 -27.11 -13.22
N VAL A 39 -8.18 -27.72 -14.22
CA VAL A 39 -8.37 -27.10 -15.55
C VAL A 39 -9.17 -25.80 -15.44
N ALA A 40 -10.26 -25.79 -14.66
CA ALA A 40 -11.06 -24.59 -14.45
C ALA A 40 -10.25 -23.46 -13.80
N ALA A 41 -9.42 -23.78 -12.78
CA ALA A 41 -8.54 -22.80 -12.14
C ALA A 41 -7.48 -22.25 -13.10
N LEU A 42 -6.91 -23.10 -13.96
CA LEU A 42 -5.95 -22.67 -14.99
C LEU A 42 -6.61 -21.75 -16.02
N LEU A 43 -7.82 -22.08 -16.47
CA LEU A 43 -8.58 -21.24 -17.40
C LEU A 43 -8.96 -19.89 -16.78
N LEU A 44 -9.38 -19.86 -15.51
CA LEU A 44 -9.64 -18.63 -14.78
C LEU A 44 -8.37 -17.79 -14.60
N GLY A 45 -7.24 -18.42 -14.28
CA GLY A 45 -5.95 -17.73 -14.20
C GLY A 45 -5.51 -17.14 -15.54
N ALA A 46 -5.63 -17.89 -16.63
CA ALA A 46 -5.35 -17.40 -17.98
C ALA A 46 -6.27 -16.24 -18.37
N PHE A 47 -7.56 -16.34 -18.05
CA PHE A 47 -8.52 -15.27 -18.28
C PHE A 47 -8.17 -14.01 -17.49
N ALA A 48 -7.79 -14.15 -16.21
CA ALA A 48 -7.37 -13.02 -15.39
C ALA A 48 -6.15 -12.31 -15.98
N ILE A 49 -5.14 -13.04 -16.44
CA ILE A 49 -3.96 -12.45 -17.10
C ILE A 49 -4.36 -11.65 -18.35
N LEU A 50 -5.28 -12.18 -19.15
CA LEU A 50 -5.74 -11.52 -20.38
C LEU A 50 -6.62 -10.30 -20.11
N GLN A 51 -7.37 -10.30 -19.01
CA GLN A 51 -8.29 -9.22 -18.63
C GLN A 51 -7.67 -8.17 -17.72
N THR A 52 -6.52 -8.44 -17.08
CA THR A 52 -5.89 -7.49 -16.17
C THR A 52 -5.40 -6.30 -16.99
N PRO A 53 -5.93 -5.08 -16.77
CA PRO A 53 -5.47 -3.89 -17.46
C PRO A 53 -3.98 -3.69 -17.19
N ARG A 54 -3.23 -3.43 -18.25
CA ARG A 54 -1.81 -3.07 -18.15
C ARG A 54 -1.72 -1.57 -18.26
N GLU A 55 -1.43 -0.90 -17.16
CA GLU A 55 -1.02 0.50 -17.17
C GLU A 55 0.48 0.54 -17.46
N GLU A 56 0.89 1.31 -18.48
CA GLU A 56 2.30 1.47 -18.84
C GLU A 56 3.05 2.35 -17.83
N GLU A 57 2.33 3.30 -17.23
CA GLU A 57 2.80 4.16 -16.15
C GLU A 57 1.79 4.04 -15.00
N PRO A 58 2.14 3.41 -13.87
CA PRO A 58 1.25 3.36 -12.72
C PRO A 58 0.95 4.80 -12.28
N GLN A 59 -0.34 5.16 -12.25
CA GLN A 59 -0.72 6.51 -11.85
C GLN A 59 -0.47 6.71 -10.35
N ILE A 60 0.62 7.39 -10.00
CA ILE A 60 0.89 7.83 -8.63
C ILE A 60 0.14 9.14 -8.41
N VAL A 61 -1.00 9.07 -7.72
CA VAL A 61 -1.74 10.28 -7.31
C VAL A 61 -0.97 10.94 -6.17
N VAL A 62 -0.31 12.05 -6.48
CA VAL A 62 0.38 12.89 -5.51
C VAL A 62 -0.47 14.15 -5.28
N PRO A 63 -1.06 14.34 -4.09
CA PRO A 63 -1.86 15.54 -3.81
C PRO A 63 -0.96 16.78 -3.83
N MET A 64 -1.39 17.81 -4.56
CA MET A 64 -0.71 19.10 -4.64
C MET A 64 -1.69 20.25 -4.44
N LEU A 65 -1.24 21.29 -3.74
CA LEU A 65 -1.99 22.52 -3.49
C LEU A 65 -1.17 23.73 -3.96
N ASP A 66 -1.78 24.57 -4.79
CA ASP A 66 -1.18 25.82 -5.24
C ASP A 66 -1.76 27.00 -4.45
N VAL A 67 -0.89 27.72 -3.75
CA VAL A 67 -1.23 28.88 -2.93
C VAL A 67 -0.69 30.15 -3.60
N PHE A 68 -1.59 31.08 -3.92
CA PHE A 68 -1.24 32.36 -4.55
C PHE A 68 -1.41 33.50 -3.56
N VAL A 69 -0.34 34.28 -3.35
CA VAL A 69 -0.35 35.42 -2.43
C VAL A 69 0.11 36.67 -3.17
N GLN A 70 -0.69 37.72 -3.13
CA GLN A 70 -0.41 38.98 -3.82
C GLN A 70 0.16 40.02 -2.85
N MET A 71 1.22 40.70 -3.27
CA MET A 71 1.86 41.82 -2.55
C MET A 71 2.23 42.91 -3.56
N PRO A 72 1.25 43.59 -4.17
CA PRO A 72 1.48 44.56 -5.23
C PRO A 72 2.42 45.69 -4.77
N GLY A 73 3.32 46.11 -5.65
CA GLY A 73 4.31 47.16 -5.38
C GLY A 73 5.59 46.69 -4.68
N ALA A 74 5.69 45.43 -4.26
CA ALA A 74 6.91 44.85 -3.72
C ALA A 74 7.83 44.27 -4.80
N SER A 75 9.14 44.39 -4.60
CA SER A 75 10.14 43.72 -5.44
C SER A 75 10.12 42.20 -5.21
N ALA A 76 10.61 41.41 -6.16
CA ALA A 76 10.68 39.95 -6.01
C ALA A 76 11.46 39.52 -4.75
N GLN A 77 12.55 40.22 -4.41
CA GLN A 77 13.32 39.99 -3.19
C GLN A 77 12.48 40.22 -1.92
N GLU A 78 11.68 41.28 -1.91
CA GLU A 78 10.84 41.64 -0.77
C GLU A 78 9.67 40.66 -0.61
N VAL A 79 9.07 40.24 -1.72
CA VAL A 79 8.05 39.18 -1.74
C VAL A 79 8.62 37.86 -1.20
N ALA A 80 9.82 37.46 -1.63
CA ALA A 80 10.45 36.25 -1.12
C ALA A 80 10.66 36.30 0.40
N GLN A 81 11.17 37.42 0.92
CA GLN A 81 11.48 37.56 2.34
C GLN A 81 10.26 37.73 3.23
N ARG A 82 9.24 38.47 2.77
CA ARG A 82 8.08 38.86 3.58
C ARG A 82 6.85 37.98 3.37
N VAL A 83 6.77 37.30 2.23
CA VAL A 83 5.63 36.44 1.89
C VAL A 83 6.06 34.98 1.82
N SER A 84 6.96 34.63 0.92
CA SER A 84 7.29 33.23 0.64
C SER A 84 7.91 32.53 1.87
N LEU A 85 8.92 33.13 2.51
CA LEU A 85 9.58 32.54 3.68
C LEU A 85 8.66 32.32 4.89
N PRO A 86 7.82 33.29 5.31
CA PRO A 86 6.84 33.05 6.37
C PRO A 86 5.80 31.99 6.00
N MET A 87 5.31 32.00 4.75
CA MET A 87 4.32 31.03 4.29
C MET A 87 4.88 29.61 4.25
N GLU A 88 6.11 29.42 3.78
CA GLU A 88 6.78 28.13 3.83
C GLU A 88 6.90 27.58 5.24
N LYS A 89 7.20 28.42 6.24
CA LYS A 89 7.30 27.98 7.64
C LYS A 89 5.96 27.50 8.17
N LEU A 90 4.90 28.25 7.93
CA LEU A 90 3.55 27.92 8.38
C LEU A 90 3.02 26.67 7.68
N LEU A 91 3.23 26.54 6.37
CA LEU A 91 2.76 25.40 5.60
C LEU A 91 3.53 24.11 5.92
N ARG A 92 4.80 24.19 6.37
CA ARG A 92 5.54 23.00 6.84
C ARG A 92 5.00 22.41 8.14
N GLU A 93 4.26 23.19 8.93
CA GLU A 93 3.63 22.70 10.16
C GLU A 93 2.34 21.90 9.88
N VAL A 94 1.83 21.96 8.65
CA VAL A 94 0.65 21.20 8.23
C VAL A 94 1.01 19.71 8.14
N PRO A 95 0.26 18.82 8.83
CA PRO A 95 0.48 17.39 8.76
C PRO A 95 0.36 16.87 7.32
N GLY A 96 1.28 16.00 6.92
CA GLY A 96 1.23 15.35 5.61
C GLY A 96 1.97 16.11 4.49
N VAL A 97 2.48 17.31 4.74
CA VAL A 97 3.31 18.03 3.76
C VAL A 97 4.68 17.37 3.63
N GLU A 98 5.07 17.06 2.40
CA GLU A 98 6.35 16.46 2.05
C GLU A 98 7.33 17.53 1.51
N TYR A 99 6.87 18.32 0.53
CA TYR A 99 7.69 19.33 -0.13
C TYR A 99 6.92 20.63 -0.34
N ILE A 100 7.65 21.75 -0.25
CA ILE A 100 7.13 23.07 -0.59
C ILE A 100 8.11 23.75 -1.53
N TYR A 101 7.60 24.24 -2.66
CA TYR A 101 8.33 25.07 -3.60
C TYR A 101 7.68 26.45 -3.63
N SER A 102 8.48 27.52 -3.68
CA SER A 102 7.97 28.89 -3.80
C SER A 102 8.62 29.61 -4.98
N ILE A 103 7.82 30.35 -5.73
CA ILE A 103 8.26 31.18 -6.85
C ILE A 103 7.80 32.59 -6.56
N SER A 104 8.76 33.51 -6.44
CA SER A 104 8.49 34.91 -6.07
C SER A 104 8.70 35.81 -7.28
N HIS A 105 7.63 36.50 -7.69
CA HIS A 105 7.61 37.52 -8.72
C HIS A 105 7.40 38.90 -8.07
N PRO A 106 7.76 40.00 -8.75
CA PRO A 106 7.35 41.32 -8.31
C PRO A 106 5.82 41.38 -8.16
N GLY A 107 5.33 41.77 -6.99
CA GLY A 107 3.90 41.86 -6.75
C GLY A 107 3.19 40.55 -6.36
N MET A 108 3.81 39.37 -6.46
CA MET A 108 3.12 38.09 -6.26
C MET A 108 4.06 36.93 -5.87
N SER A 109 3.60 36.05 -4.98
CA SER A 109 4.23 34.76 -4.65
C SER A 109 3.29 33.61 -5.01
N THR A 110 3.85 32.55 -5.58
CA THR A 110 3.18 31.27 -5.81
C THR A 110 3.90 30.20 -5.00
N LEU A 111 3.17 29.43 -4.19
CA LEU A 111 3.70 28.31 -3.45
C LEU A 111 3.01 27.02 -3.90
N VAL A 112 3.80 25.99 -4.16
CA VAL A 112 3.35 24.64 -4.53
C VAL A 112 3.65 23.72 -3.36
N VAL A 113 2.60 23.23 -2.69
CA VAL A 113 2.68 22.32 -1.55
C VAL A 113 2.35 20.91 -2.02
N ARG A 114 3.24 19.97 -1.75
CA ARG A 114 3.10 18.55 -2.09
C ARG A 114 2.92 17.75 -0.81
N PHE A 115 1.96 16.84 -0.81
CA PHE A 115 1.67 15.94 0.32
C PHE A 115 2.17 14.52 0.06
N TYR A 116 2.33 13.75 1.14
CA TYR A 116 2.67 12.32 1.06
C TYR A 116 1.58 11.51 0.35
N VAL A 117 2.03 10.50 -0.40
CA VAL A 117 1.15 9.53 -1.08
C VAL A 117 0.32 8.77 -0.05
N GLY A 118 -1.00 8.72 -0.27
CA GLY A 118 -1.95 8.08 0.65
C GLY A 118 -2.66 9.05 1.61
N THR A 119 -2.29 10.34 1.61
CA THR A 119 -3.09 11.40 2.24
C THR A 119 -4.36 11.60 1.42
N LYS A 120 -5.53 11.67 2.06
CA LYS A 120 -6.77 11.95 1.33
C LYS A 120 -6.73 13.37 0.80
N GLU A 121 -7.18 13.58 -0.44
CA GLU A 121 -7.26 14.92 -1.03
C GLU A 121 -8.11 15.87 -0.16
N GLU A 122 -9.14 15.35 0.51
CA GLU A 122 -10.00 16.08 1.45
C GLU A 122 -9.23 16.71 2.63
N ASP A 123 -8.15 16.07 3.09
CA ASP A 123 -7.33 16.56 4.21
C ASP A 123 -6.30 17.61 3.75
N ALA A 124 -6.13 17.77 2.43
CA ALA A 124 -5.21 18.71 1.81
C ALA A 124 -5.88 20.02 1.34
N ILE A 125 -7.22 20.10 1.37
CA ILE A 125 -8.03 21.27 0.94
C ILE A 125 -8.51 22.07 2.16
#